data_AF-A0A7V5WL03-F1
#
_entry.id   AF-A0A7V5WL03-F1
#
_cell.length_a   1.000
_cell.length_b   1.000
_cell.length_c   1.000
_cell.angle_alpha   90.00
_cell.angle_beta   90.00
_cell.angle_gamma   90.00
#
_symmetry.space_group_name_H-M   'P 1'
#
loop_
_entity.id
_entity.type
_entity.pdbx_description
1 polymer ?
#
loop_
_entity_poly.entity_id
_entity_poly.type
_entity_poly.pdbx_seq_one_letter_code
_entity_poly.pdbx_strand_id
1 'polypeptide(L)'
;MDLPVIDPPIFPRWVWIEEITYSHIIIATVINTLVLLAPIYEYIGMRRQDPRYDRLAKGFITFSLILFSPGAALGTGIPMWIMGTYPEF
;
A
#
# COMPACT_ATOMS: atom_id res chain seq x y z
N MET A 1 -29.91 -7.09 -9.56
CA MET A 1 -29.74 -6.53 -10.92
C MET A 1 -28.96 -7.57 -11.72
N ASP A 2 -29.45 -7.95 -12.90
CA ASP A 2 -28.74 -8.90 -13.78
C ASP A 2 -27.69 -8.14 -14.60
N LEU A 3 -26.63 -7.69 -13.92
CA LEU A 3 -25.52 -7.00 -14.56
C LEU A 3 -24.53 -8.03 -15.13
N PRO A 4 -23.97 -7.79 -16.33
CA PRO A 4 -22.94 -8.67 -16.88
C PRO A 4 -21.68 -8.61 -16.01
N VAL A 5 -21.26 -9.77 -15.51
CA VAL A 5 -20.08 -9.93 -14.64
C VAL A 5 -18.95 -10.57 -15.43
N ILE A 6 -17.72 -10.04 -15.28
CA ILE A 6 -16.52 -10.70 -15.81
C ILE A 6 -16.23 -11.95 -14.98
N ASP A 7 -16.24 -13.11 -15.64
CA ASP A 7 -15.88 -14.39 -15.01
C ASP A 7 -14.36 -14.64 -15.14
N PRO A 8 -13.62 -14.69 -14.02
CA PRO A 8 -12.18 -14.97 -14.05
C PRO A 8 -11.83 -16.41 -14.47
N PRO A 9 -10.70 -16.61 -15.16
CA PRO A 9 -10.41 -17.88 -15.86
C PRO A 9 -9.93 -19.04 -14.98
N ILE A 10 -9.45 -18.81 -13.75
CA ILE A 10 -8.76 -19.85 -12.94
C ILE A 10 -9.40 -20.00 -11.56
N PHE A 11 -9.59 -18.90 -10.83
CA PHE A 11 -10.18 -18.88 -9.50
C PHE A 11 -11.40 -17.98 -9.48
N PRO A 12 -12.38 -18.21 -8.59
CA PRO A 12 -13.53 -17.33 -8.42
C PRO A 12 -13.14 -15.87 -8.14
N ARG A 13 -13.99 -14.92 -8.53
CA ARG A 13 -13.74 -13.46 -8.37
C ARG A 13 -13.40 -13.01 -6.94
N TRP A 14 -13.85 -13.75 -5.92
CA TRP A 14 -13.55 -13.45 -4.52
C TRP A 14 -12.10 -13.79 -4.12
N VAL A 15 -11.49 -14.81 -4.73
CA VAL A 15 -10.09 -15.18 -4.47
C VAL A 15 -9.17 -14.10 -5.00
N TRP A 16 -9.44 -13.58 -6.19
CA TRP A 16 -8.63 -12.51 -6.79
C TRP A 16 -8.65 -11.21 -5.99
N ILE A 17 -9.83 -10.81 -5.51
CA ILE A 17 -9.91 -9.61 -4.67
C ILE A 17 -9.22 -9.80 -3.32
N GLU A 18 -9.30 -11.00 -2.75
CA GLU A 18 -8.58 -11.37 -1.53
C GLU A 18 -7.06 -11.27 -1.73
N GLU A 19 -6.53 -11.90 -2.79
CA GLU A 19 -5.09 -11.90 -3.08
C GLU A 19 -4.53 -10.49 -3.34
N ILE A 20 -5.23 -9.68 -4.14
CA ILE A 20 -4.81 -8.30 -4.41
C ILE A 20 -4.83 -7.48 -3.12
N THR A 21 -5.87 -7.64 -2.29
CA THR A 21 -6.05 -6.87 -1.05
C THR A 21 -5.04 -7.27 0.03
N TYR A 22 -4.84 -8.56 0.27
CA TYR A 22 -3.90 -9.03 1.29
C TYR A 22 -2.45 -8.76 0.91
N SER A 23 -2.10 -8.88 -0.38
CA SER A 23 -0.78 -8.47 -0.86
C SER A 23 -0.56 -6.96 -0.71
N HIS A 24 -1.60 -6.14 -0.95
CA HIS A 24 -1.53 -4.69 -0.83
C HIS A 24 -1.39 -4.23 0.63
N ILE A 25 -2.19 -4.78 1.55
CA ILE A 25 -2.34 -4.21 2.89
C ILE A 25 -1.05 -4.26 3.71
N ILE A 26 -0.23 -5.29 3.54
CA ILE A 26 1.07 -5.40 4.22
C ILE A 26 2.01 -4.28 3.76
N ILE A 27 2.06 -4.01 2.44
CA ILE A 27 2.88 -2.95 1.89
C ILE A 27 2.37 -1.59 2.33
N ALA A 28 1.06 -1.36 2.23
CA ALA A 28 0.42 -0.12 2.62
C ALA A 28 0.63 0.21 4.11
N THR A 29 0.47 -0.78 4.99
CA THR A 29 0.65 -0.61 6.45
C THR A 29 2.11 -0.32 6.81
N VAL A 30 3.08 -0.96 6.16
CA VAL A 30 4.50 -0.67 6.34
C VAL A 30 4.82 0.75 5.90
N ILE A 31 4.42 1.15 4.69
CA ILE A 31 4.64 2.52 4.20
C ILE A 31 4.02 3.55 5.15
N ASN A 32 2.75 3.35 5.52
CA ASN A 32 2.03 4.27 6.42
C ASN A 32 2.76 4.44 7.76
N THR A 33 3.24 3.34 8.34
CA THR A 33 3.98 3.36 9.59
C THR A 33 5.30 4.14 9.44
N LEU A 34 6.06 3.88 8.38
CA LEU A 34 7.36 4.51 8.17
C LEU A 34 7.25 6.00 7.84
N VAL A 35 6.24 6.39 7.06
CA VAL A 35 5.95 7.80 6.75
C VAL A 35 5.47 8.55 7.99
N LEU A 36 4.75 7.89 8.91
CA LEU A 36 4.41 8.47 10.21
C LEU A 36 5.64 8.64 11.11
N LEU A 37 6.51 7.63 11.16
CA LEU A 37 7.70 7.63 12.03
C LEU A 37 8.80 8.58 11.53
N ALA A 38 8.96 8.75 10.23
CA ALA A 38 9.99 9.61 9.65
C ALA A 38 10.01 11.04 10.22
N PRO A 39 8.91 11.82 10.22
CA PRO A 39 8.90 13.17 10.79
C PRO A 39 9.08 13.17 12.31
N ILE A 40 8.67 12.12 13.02
CA ILE A 40 8.89 11.98 14.46
C ILE A 40 10.40 11.90 14.75
N TYR A 41 11.11 11.03 14.02
CA TYR A 41 12.55 10.89 14.20
C TYR A 41 13.34 12.09 13.69
N GLU A 42 12.92 12.71 12.59
CA GLU A 42 13.49 13.98 12.12
C GLU A 42 13.34 15.06 13.21
N TYR A 43 12.15 15.20 13.82
CA TYR A 43 11.94 16.13 14.91
C TYR A 43 12.84 15.84 16.12
N ILE A 44 13.00 14.57 16.50
CA ILE A 44 13.90 14.17 17.58
C ILE A 44 15.36 14.53 17.23
N GLY A 45 15.79 14.28 16.00
CA GLY A 45 17.11 14.64 15.48
C GLY A 45 17.37 16.13 15.59
N MET A 46 16.42 16.94 15.11
CA MET A 46 16.45 18.40 15.23
C MET A 46 16.54 18.86 16.70
N ARG A 47 15.73 18.30 17.60
CA ARG A 47 15.72 18.69 19.02
C ARG A 47 16.98 18.30 19.76
N ARG A 48 17.57 17.16 19.41
CA ARG A 48 18.78 16.62 20.05
C ARG A 48 20.08 17.07 19.35
N GLN A 49 19.98 17.71 18.19
CA GLN A 49 21.12 18.02 17.33
C GLN A 49 21.95 16.76 17.02
N ASP A 50 21.29 15.61 16.89
CA ASP A 50 21.93 14.32 16.63
C ASP A 50 21.61 13.83 15.20
N PRO A 51 22.59 13.87 14.27
CA PRO A 51 22.37 13.54 12.86
C PRO A 51 22.04 12.06 12.61
N ARG A 52 22.18 11.19 13.62
CA ARG A 52 21.82 9.76 13.50
C ARG A 52 20.32 9.58 13.28
N TYR A 53 19.49 10.42 13.89
CA TYR A 53 18.04 10.36 13.72
C TYR A 53 17.60 10.87 12.35
N ASP A 54 18.24 11.91 11.82
CA ASP A 54 17.99 12.38 10.44
C ASP A 54 18.33 11.30 9.42
N ARG A 55 19.42 10.56 9.64
CA ARG A 55 19.78 9.41 8.78
C ARG A 55 18.73 8.31 8.84
N LEU A 56 18.18 8.04 10.04
CA LEU A 56 17.11 7.06 10.22
C LEU A 56 15.82 7.49 9.50
N ALA A 57 15.40 8.75 9.68
CA ALA A 57 14.22 9.32 9.03
C ALA A 57 14.34 9.25 7.49
N LYS A 58 15.50 9.61 6.94
CA LYS A 58 15.79 9.46 5.50
C LYS A 58 15.68 8.00 5.06
N GLY A 59 16.23 7.07 5.82
CA GLY A 59 16.12 5.63 5.55
C GLY A 59 14.68 5.14 5.45
N PHE A 60 13.81 5.59 6.37
CA PHE A 60 12.38 5.26 6.36
C PHE A 60 11.68 5.75 5.09
N ILE A 61 11.96 6.99 4.66
CA ILE A 61 11.38 7.54 3.42
C ILE A 61 11.94 6.85 2.18
N THR A 62 13.25 6.60 2.11
CA THR A 62 13.85 5.89 0.97
C THR A 62 13.28 4.48 0.82
N PHE A 63 13.13 3.75 1.92
CA PHE A 63 12.53 2.42 1.89
C PHE A 63 11.04 2.47 1.51
N SER A 64 10.30 3.47 2.02
CA SER A 64 8.90 3.69 1.64
C SER A 64 8.75 3.96 0.14
N LEU A 65 9.66 4.72 -0.48
CA LEU A 65 9.65 4.98 -1.92
C LEU A 65 9.88 3.71 -2.76
N ILE A 66 10.76 2.82 -2.30
CA ILE A 66 10.98 1.51 -2.96
C ILE A 66 9.69 0.69 -2.95
N LEU A 67 9.00 0.66 -1.81
CA LEU A 67 7.76 -0.07 -1.63
C LEU A 67 6.54 0.61 -2.27
N PHE A 68 6.61 1.91 -2.54
CA PHE A 68 5.45 2.68 -3.01
C PHE A 68 4.95 2.19 -4.37
N SER A 69 5.84 1.88 -5.31
CA SER A 69 5.47 1.41 -6.65
C SER A 69 4.63 0.11 -6.62
N PRO A 70 5.10 -1.00 -6.02
CA PRO A 70 4.28 -2.21 -5.93
C PRO A 70 3.04 -2.01 -5.06
N GLY A 71 3.13 -1.21 -3.99
CA GLY A 71 1.97 -0.84 -3.17
C GLY A 71 0.88 -0.14 -3.99
N ALA A 72 1.25 0.87 -4.79
CA ALA A 72 0.33 1.60 -5.65
C ALA A 72 -0.23 0.75 -6.78
N ALA A 73 0.57 -0.14 -7.36
CA ALA A 73 0.11 -1.07 -8.40
C ALA A 73 -0.97 -2.02 -7.87
N LEU A 74 -0.75 -2.64 -6.71
CA LEU A 74 -1.73 -3.53 -6.08
C LEU A 74 -2.95 -2.74 -5.58
N GLY A 75 -2.74 -1.56 -5.00
CA GLY A 75 -3.82 -0.70 -4.53
C GLY A 75 -4.71 -0.20 -5.66
N THR A 76 -4.15 0.12 -6.82
CA THR A 76 -4.91 0.46 -8.05
C THR A 76 -5.61 -0.77 -8.62
N GLY A 77 -5.03 -1.96 -8.46
CA GLY A 77 -5.64 -3.23 -8.87
C GLY A 77 -7.00 -3.48 -8.20
N ILE A 78 -7.18 -3.06 -6.94
CA ILE A 78 -8.43 -3.24 -6.19
C ILE A 78 -9.64 -2.58 -6.89
N PRO A 79 -9.69 -1.25 -7.10
CA PRO A 79 -10.82 -0.60 -7.77
C PRO A 79 -10.97 -1.05 -9.22
N MET A 80 -9.86 -1.30 -9.93
CA MET A 80 -9.91 -1.82 -11.30
C MET A 80 -10.60 -3.19 -11.36
N TRP A 81 -10.33 -4.07 -10.40
CA TRP A 81 -10.97 -5.37 -10.30
C TRP A 81 -12.45 -5.26 -9.92
N ILE A 82 -12.78 -4.40 -8.95
CA ILE A 82 -14.16 -4.16 -8.50
C ILE A 82 -15.03 -3.67 -9.66
N MET A 83 -14.56 -2.69 -10.44
CA MET A 83 -15.31 -2.14 -11.59
C MET A 83 -15.69 -3.21 -12.62
N GLY A 84 -14.87 -4.24 -12.80
CA GLY A 84 -15.13 -5.31 -13.78
C GLY A 84 -15.88 -6.52 -13.22
N THR A 85 -15.67 -6.86 -11.95
CA THR A 85 -16.14 -8.14 -11.38
C THR A 85 -17.24 -7.99 -10.34
N TYR A 86 -17.50 -6.79 -9.84
CA TYR A 86 -18.55 -6.48 -8.87
C TYR A 86 -19.38 -5.26 -9.32
N PRO A 87 -20.08 -5.33 -10.47
CA PRO A 87 -20.92 -4.23 -10.97
C PRO A 87 -22.12 -3.89 -10.06
N GLU A 88 -22.41 -4.74 -9.07
CA GLU A 88 -23.43 -4.51 -8.05
C GLU A 88 -23.06 -3.50 -6.96
N PHE A 89 -21.78 -3.14 -6.82
CA PHE A 89 -21.30 -2.10 -5.89
C PHE A 89 -21.51 -0.70 -6.49
#